data_AF-A0A0C9U388-F1
#
_entry.id   AF-A0A0C9U388-F1
#
_cell.length_a   1.000
_cell.length_b   1.000
_cell.length_c   1.000
_cell.angle_alpha   90.00
_cell.angle_beta   90.00
_cell.angle_gamma   90.00
#
_symmetry.space_group_name_H-M   'P 1'
#
loop_
_entity.id
_entity.type
_entity.pdbx_description
1 polymer ?
#
loop_
_entity_poly.entity_id
_entity_poly.type
_entity_poly.pdbx_seq_one_letter_code
_entity_poly.pdbx_strand_id
1 'polypeptide(L)'
;MNSVLQGLMATKTLEELVMTRHSNQQAQHSPLLAAGNDSEEDQQEPKDDGMPVGDIFIATLEKAWITRNAGDRKDQSPRALLTAVGKKYGQYLDFRQQDAHEFLGHLLDSLRMEELDVIKKRRAPQPPLKEGELASLSPPVSKPASIIQPEDDEYTPFVDMLYNGKLMSVLVCETCKNVSHTFENFDDLSLPIPHELNSSRKVRTTITRPFVCSSALTNTLYSETASKPP
;
A
#
# COMPACT_ATOMS: atom_id res chain seq x y z
N MET A 1 -17.80 -4.41 -6.68
CA MET A 1 -16.79 -5.47 -6.41
C MET A 1 -16.05 -5.91 -7.68
N ASN A 2 -16.67 -6.65 -8.62
CA ASN A 2 -15.97 -7.09 -9.84
C ASN A 2 -15.39 -5.92 -10.65
N SER A 3 -16.13 -4.83 -10.79
CA SER A 3 -15.66 -3.60 -11.45
C SER A 3 -14.38 -3.04 -10.83
N VAL A 4 -14.28 -3.05 -9.50
CA VAL A 4 -13.10 -2.58 -8.76
C VAL A 4 -11.90 -3.46 -9.05
N LEU A 5 -12.08 -4.78 -8.97
CA LEU A 5 -10.99 -5.72 -9.27
C LEU A 5 -10.52 -5.60 -10.71
N GLN A 6 -11.42 -5.40 -11.66
CA GLN A 6 -11.06 -5.15 -13.07
C GLN A 6 -10.27 -3.83 -13.22
N GLY A 7 -10.65 -2.78 -12.49
CA GLY A 7 -9.89 -1.53 -12.42
C GLY A 7 -8.47 -1.72 -11.86
N LEU A 8 -8.34 -2.47 -10.76
CA LEU A 8 -7.05 -2.78 -10.15
C LEU A 8 -6.17 -3.61 -11.10
N MET A 9 -6.72 -4.66 -11.73
CA MET A 9 -6.02 -5.49 -12.73
C MET A 9 -5.55 -4.72 -13.96
N ALA A 10 -6.20 -3.60 -14.29
CA ALA A 10 -5.79 -2.74 -15.40
C ALA A 10 -4.68 -1.74 -15.03
N THR A 11 -4.31 -1.63 -13.75
CA THR A 11 -3.30 -0.69 -13.27
C THR A 11 -1.89 -1.22 -13.57
N LYS A 12 -1.18 -0.59 -14.51
CA LYS A 12 0.15 -1.04 -14.96
C LYS A 12 1.22 -1.00 -13.87
N THR A 13 1.25 0.07 -13.09
CA THR A 13 2.21 0.23 -11.98
C THR A 13 2.05 -0.87 -10.93
N LEU A 14 0.81 -1.32 -10.70
CA LEU A 14 0.51 -2.45 -9.83
C LEU A 14 1.07 -3.76 -10.42
N GLU A 15 0.85 -4.01 -11.71
CA GLU A 15 1.37 -5.20 -12.41
C GLU A 15 2.90 -5.27 -12.36
N GLU A 16 3.58 -4.17 -12.69
CA GLU A 16 5.05 -4.10 -12.68
C GLU A 16 5.63 -4.35 -11.29
N LEU A 17 5.02 -3.77 -10.26
CA LEU A 17 5.49 -3.89 -8.88
C LEU A 17 5.33 -5.32 -8.34
N VAL A 18 4.18 -5.95 -8.59
CA VAL A 18 3.90 -7.33 -8.15
C VAL A 18 4.83 -8.31 -8.86
N MET A 19 5.00 -8.18 -10.18
CA MET A 19 5.87 -9.06 -10.96
C MET A 19 7.34 -8.92 -10.55
N THR A 20 7.82 -7.70 -10.30
CA THR A 20 9.18 -7.44 -9.81
C THR A 20 9.43 -8.07 -8.44
N ARG A 21 8.45 -7.98 -7.53
CA ARG A 21 8.53 -8.59 -6.20
C ARG A 21 8.64 -10.12 -6.29
N HIS A 22 7.84 -10.75 -7.15
CA HIS A 22 7.85 -12.20 -7.34
C HIS A 22 9.21 -12.67 -7.92
N SER A 23 9.75 -11.98 -8.93
CA SER A 23 11.08 -12.30 -9.48
C SER A 23 12.20 -12.19 -8.44
N ASN A 24 12.15 -11.18 -7.55
CA ASN A 24 13.15 -11.02 -6.49
C ASN A 24 13.06 -12.10 -5.40
N GLN A 25 11.85 -12.55 -5.05
CA GLN A 25 11.68 -13.69 -4.14
C GLN A 25 12.22 -14.99 -4.75
N GLN A 26 11.97 -15.24 -6.03
CA GLN A 26 12.51 -16.41 -6.73
C GLN A 26 14.04 -16.35 -6.91
N ALA A 27 14.62 -15.16 -7.16
CA ALA A 27 16.06 -14.99 -7.30
C ALA A 27 16.83 -15.26 -5.99
N GLN A 28 16.22 -14.98 -4.83
CA GLN A 28 16.77 -15.37 -3.51
C GLN A 28 16.77 -16.88 -3.26
N HIS A 29 15.98 -17.66 -4.02
CA HIS A 29 15.97 -19.12 -4.03
C HIS A 29 16.78 -19.70 -5.20
N SER A 30 17.91 -19.08 -5.57
CA SER A 30 18.76 -19.59 -6.65
C SER A 30 19.22 -21.05 -6.40
N PRO A 31 19.00 -21.98 -7.35
CA PRO A 31 19.29 -23.40 -7.19
C PRO A 31 20.77 -23.77 -7.44
N LEU A 32 21.69 -22.81 -7.50
CA LEU A 32 23.08 -23.04 -7.91
C LEU A 32 23.95 -23.73 -6.83
N LEU A 33 23.32 -24.45 -5.90
CA LEU A 33 23.95 -25.43 -4.99
C LEU A 33 23.12 -26.73 -4.85
N ALA A 34 22.17 -27.00 -5.75
CA ALA A 34 21.35 -28.21 -5.75
C ALA A 34 21.77 -29.19 -6.87
N ALA A 35 23.07 -29.38 -7.07
CA ALA A 35 23.60 -30.50 -7.83
C ALA A 35 23.99 -31.61 -6.84
N GLY A 36 23.04 -32.44 -6.46
CA GLY A 36 23.33 -33.63 -5.65
C GLY A 36 22.13 -34.17 -4.91
N ASN A 37 21.57 -35.25 -5.47
CA ASN A 37 20.66 -36.24 -4.89
C ASN A 37 19.17 -35.97 -5.09
N ASP A 38 18.62 -36.78 -5.99
CA ASP A 38 17.22 -37.15 -6.10
C ASP A 38 16.68 -37.61 -4.74
N SER A 39 15.60 -37.00 -4.26
CA SER A 39 14.46 -37.63 -3.57
C SER A 39 13.52 -36.57 -3.02
N GLU A 40 12.25 -36.75 -3.37
CA GLU A 40 11.06 -36.29 -2.63
C GLU A 40 10.65 -34.81 -2.78
N GLU A 41 9.45 -34.67 -3.35
CA GLU A 41 8.64 -33.45 -3.40
C GLU A 41 8.35 -32.98 -1.99
N ASP A 42 9.23 -32.16 -1.42
CA ASP A 42 8.94 -31.44 -0.19
C ASP A 42 7.87 -30.38 -0.50
N GLN A 43 6.69 -30.60 0.06
CA GLN A 43 5.63 -29.61 0.20
C GLN A 43 6.16 -28.50 1.11
N GLN A 44 6.90 -27.56 0.53
CA GLN A 44 7.34 -26.37 1.24
C GLN A 44 6.09 -25.55 1.57
N GLU A 45 5.55 -25.71 2.79
CA GLU A 45 4.47 -24.86 3.27
C GLU A 45 4.91 -23.39 3.14
N PRO A 46 4.06 -22.52 2.55
CA PRO A 46 4.37 -21.11 2.45
C PRO A 46 4.50 -20.58 3.87
N LYS A 47 5.65 -19.97 4.15
CA LYS A 47 5.89 -19.21 5.38
C LYS A 47 4.70 -18.27 5.58
N ASP A 48 3.83 -18.61 6.53
CA ASP A 48 2.60 -17.88 6.82
C ASP A 48 2.97 -16.53 7.44
N ASP A 49 3.28 -15.56 6.58
CA ASP A 49 3.55 -14.18 6.94
C ASP A 49 2.28 -13.49 7.49
N GLY A 50 1.14 -14.19 7.59
CA GLY A 50 -0.05 -13.75 8.30
C GLY A 50 -0.86 -12.69 7.55
N MET A 51 -0.76 -12.64 6.22
CA MET A 51 -1.48 -11.70 5.35
C MET A 51 -2.55 -12.42 4.50
N PRO A 52 -3.67 -12.87 5.10
CA PRO A 52 -4.68 -13.66 4.41
C PRO A 52 -5.38 -12.89 3.27
N VAL A 53 -5.53 -11.56 3.37
CA VAL A 53 -6.12 -10.76 2.28
C VAL A 53 -5.05 -10.42 1.25
N GLY A 54 -3.85 -10.04 1.70
CA GLY A 54 -2.70 -9.71 0.86
C GLY A 54 -2.33 -10.83 -0.11
N ASP A 55 -2.08 -12.03 0.40
CA ASP A 55 -1.60 -13.15 -0.42
C ASP A 55 -2.66 -13.61 -1.43
N ILE A 56 -3.92 -13.66 -1.02
CA ILE A 56 -5.04 -14.01 -1.90
C ILE A 56 -5.24 -12.93 -2.97
N PHE A 57 -5.07 -11.66 -2.63
CA PHE A 57 -5.17 -10.54 -3.58
C PHE A 57 -4.10 -10.67 -4.66
N ILE A 58 -2.83 -10.82 -4.27
CA ILE A 58 -1.70 -10.97 -5.20
C ILE A 58 -1.89 -12.21 -6.09
N ALA A 59 -2.19 -13.37 -5.52
CA ALA A 59 -2.42 -14.60 -6.29
C ALA A 59 -3.60 -14.46 -7.28
N THR A 60 -4.64 -13.71 -6.91
CA THR A 60 -5.78 -13.43 -7.80
C THR A 60 -5.35 -12.55 -8.98
N LEU A 61 -4.55 -11.51 -8.74
CA LEU A 61 -4.05 -10.63 -9.79
C LEU A 61 -3.09 -11.37 -10.74
N GLU A 62 -2.15 -12.14 -10.20
CA GLU A 62 -1.20 -12.94 -10.97
C GLU A 62 -1.91 -13.92 -11.89
N LYS A 63 -2.88 -14.68 -11.36
CA LYS A 63 -3.70 -15.60 -12.16
C LYS A 63 -4.46 -14.88 -13.28
N ALA A 64 -4.96 -13.68 -13.01
CA ALA A 64 -5.65 -12.89 -14.01
C ALA A 64 -4.71 -12.39 -15.11
N TRP A 65 -3.53 -11.87 -14.76
CA TRP A 65 -2.53 -11.41 -15.73
C TRP A 65 -1.96 -12.54 -16.57
N ILE A 66 -1.68 -13.71 -15.99
CA ILE A 66 -1.22 -14.90 -16.73
C ILE A 66 -2.27 -15.31 -17.77
N THR A 67 -3.55 -15.38 -17.38
CA THR A 67 -4.64 -15.79 -18.27
C THR A 67 -4.86 -14.75 -19.38
N ARG A 68 -4.78 -13.46 -19.05
CA ARG A 68 -4.84 -12.35 -20.01
C ARG A 68 -3.70 -12.45 -21.03
N ASN A 69 -2.48 -12.70 -20.58
CA ASN A 69 -1.28 -12.77 -21.41
C ASN A 69 -1.28 -14.04 -22.30
N ALA A 70 -1.88 -15.14 -21.83
CA ALA A 70 -2.13 -16.34 -22.62
C ALA A 70 -3.22 -16.15 -23.70
N GLY A 71 -3.89 -15.00 -23.74
CA GLY A 71 -4.99 -14.71 -24.68
C GLY A 71 -6.29 -15.46 -24.33
N ASP A 72 -6.36 -16.07 -23.15
CA ASP A 72 -7.51 -16.84 -22.71
C ASP A 72 -8.56 -15.92 -22.07
N ARG A 73 -9.82 -16.05 -22.49
CA ARG A 73 -10.94 -15.21 -22.03
C ARG A 73 -11.84 -15.97 -21.07
N LYS A 74 -11.24 -16.67 -20.11
CA LYS A 74 -11.97 -17.40 -19.07
C LYS A 74 -12.48 -16.45 -18.00
N ASP A 75 -13.74 -16.65 -17.62
CA ASP A 75 -14.32 -16.00 -16.45
C ASP A 75 -13.60 -16.46 -15.19
N GLN A 76 -13.04 -15.48 -14.46
CA GLN A 76 -12.40 -15.74 -13.18
C GLN A 76 -13.27 -15.23 -12.04
N SER A 77 -13.52 -16.10 -11.08
CA SER A 77 -14.32 -15.78 -9.90
C SER A 77 -13.40 -15.48 -8.70
N PRO A 78 -13.32 -14.24 -8.20
CA PRO A 78 -12.48 -13.86 -7.05
C PRO A 78 -13.11 -14.25 -5.70
N ARG A 79 -13.70 -15.45 -5.61
CA ARG A 79 -14.46 -15.90 -4.44
C ARG A 79 -13.62 -15.95 -3.17
N ALA A 80 -12.38 -16.41 -3.29
CA ALA A 80 -11.45 -16.48 -2.16
C ALA A 80 -11.20 -15.09 -1.56
N LEU A 81 -10.90 -14.11 -2.43
CA LEU A 81 -10.66 -12.73 -2.02
C LEU A 81 -11.91 -12.11 -1.38
N LEU A 82 -13.07 -12.25 -2.00
CA LEU A 82 -14.33 -11.74 -1.47
C LEU A 82 -14.68 -12.35 -0.11
N THR A 83 -14.41 -13.65 0.06
CA THR A 83 -14.63 -14.33 1.35
C THR A 83 -13.66 -13.80 2.41
N ALA A 84 -12.39 -13.55 2.07
CA ALA A 84 -11.41 -13.01 2.99
C ALA A 84 -11.76 -11.57 3.44
N VAL A 85 -12.17 -10.71 2.50
CA VAL A 85 -12.64 -9.35 2.81
C VAL A 85 -13.97 -9.40 3.59
N GLY A 86 -14.89 -10.30 3.22
CA GLY A 86 -16.17 -10.48 3.90
C GLY A 86 -16.06 -10.97 5.34
N LYS A 87 -14.99 -11.70 5.70
CA LYS A 87 -14.69 -12.03 7.10
C LYS A 87 -14.38 -10.80 7.95
N LYS A 88 -13.76 -9.77 7.38
CA LYS A 88 -13.47 -8.50 8.07
C LYS A 88 -14.68 -7.57 8.05
N TYR A 89 -15.39 -7.50 6.93
CA TYR A 89 -16.55 -6.63 6.73
C TYR A 89 -17.78 -7.47 6.34
N GLY A 90 -18.63 -7.75 7.33
CA GLY A 90 -19.79 -8.64 7.16
C GLY A 90 -20.77 -8.22 6.06
N GLN A 91 -20.81 -6.92 5.68
CA GLN A 91 -21.68 -6.40 4.61
C GLN A 91 -21.42 -7.04 3.24
N TYR A 92 -20.23 -7.60 3.01
CA TYR A 92 -19.89 -8.27 1.75
C TYR A 92 -20.27 -9.75 1.70
N LEU A 93 -20.72 -10.33 2.83
CA LEU A 93 -21.28 -11.68 2.88
C LEU A 93 -22.75 -11.71 2.46
N ASP A 94 -23.42 -10.56 2.47
CA ASP A 94 -24.78 -10.40 2.01
C ASP A 94 -24.85 -10.26 0.48
N PHE A 95 -25.92 -10.76 -0.14
CA PHE A 95 -26.16 -10.65 -1.59
C PHE A 95 -26.73 -9.28 -2.01
N ARG A 96 -26.54 -8.24 -1.20
CA ARG A 96 -27.02 -6.88 -1.49
C ARG A 96 -26.05 -6.16 -2.43
N GLN A 97 -26.59 -5.18 -3.16
CA GLN A 97 -25.74 -4.27 -3.93
C GLN A 97 -24.94 -3.41 -2.95
N GLN A 98 -23.64 -3.28 -3.22
CA GLN A 98 -22.69 -2.53 -2.41
C GLN A 98 -22.04 -1.46 -3.25
N ASP A 99 -21.64 -0.36 -2.60
CA ASP A 99 -20.89 0.69 -3.26
C ASP A 99 -19.52 0.15 -3.69
N ALA A 100 -19.13 0.45 -4.93
CA ALA A 100 -17.82 0.06 -5.46
C ALA A 100 -16.69 0.86 -4.81
N HIS A 101 -16.93 2.13 -4.49
CA HIS A 101 -15.96 3.00 -3.84
C HIS A 101 -15.67 2.55 -2.41
N GLU A 102 -16.72 2.25 -1.63
CA GLU A 102 -16.58 1.70 -0.28
C GLU A 102 -15.81 0.36 -0.28
N PHE A 103 -16.11 -0.51 -1.25
CA PHE A 103 -15.37 -1.76 -1.41
C PHE A 103 -13.88 -1.56 -1.70
N LEU A 104 -13.54 -0.56 -2.53
CA LEU A 104 -12.14 -0.24 -2.81
C LEU A 104 -11.43 0.23 -1.53
N GLY A 105 -12.03 1.14 -0.77
CA GLY A 105 -11.48 1.62 0.50
C GLY A 105 -11.22 0.47 1.48
N HIS A 106 -12.24 -0.35 1.75
CA HIS A 106 -12.12 -1.50 2.66
C HIS A 106 -11.06 -2.52 2.21
N LEU A 107 -10.89 -2.72 0.89
CA LEU A 107 -9.86 -3.60 0.35
C LEU A 107 -8.46 -3.02 0.56
N LEU A 108 -8.22 -1.76 0.19
CA LEU A 108 -6.93 -1.09 0.35
C LEU A 108 -6.53 -1.00 1.82
N ASP A 109 -7.46 -0.67 2.72
CA ASP A 109 -7.23 -0.65 4.16
C ASP A 109 -6.90 -2.04 4.70
N SER A 110 -7.56 -3.09 4.22
CA SER A 110 -7.26 -4.46 4.63
C SER A 110 -5.83 -4.87 4.27
N LEU A 111 -5.38 -4.50 3.07
CA LEU A 111 -4.04 -4.78 2.57
C LEU A 111 -3.00 -3.99 3.37
N ARG A 112 -3.24 -2.68 3.56
CA ARG A 112 -2.38 -1.78 4.34
C ARG A 112 -2.20 -2.28 5.76
N MET A 113 -3.29 -2.61 6.46
CA MET A 113 -3.23 -3.05 7.86
C MET A 113 -2.45 -4.35 8.02
N GLU A 114 -2.68 -5.33 7.14
CA GLU A 114 -1.94 -6.59 7.16
C GLU A 114 -0.43 -6.38 6.99
N GLU A 115 -0.04 -5.51 6.06
CA GLU A 115 1.36 -5.21 5.82
C GLU A 115 2.00 -4.41 6.96
N LEU A 116 1.28 -3.44 7.53
CA LEU A 116 1.74 -2.71 8.71
C LEU A 116 1.97 -3.66 9.89
N ASP A 117 1.13 -4.68 10.06
CA ASP A 117 1.31 -5.67 11.13
C ASP A 117 2.53 -6.57 10.88
N VAL A 118 2.80 -6.94 9.64
CA VAL A 118 4.04 -7.64 9.26
C VAL A 118 5.27 -6.75 9.53
N ILE A 119 5.23 -5.48 9.16
CA ILE A 119 6.31 -4.51 9.40
C ILE A 119 6.56 -4.37 10.91
N LYS A 120 5.51 -4.23 11.72
CA LYS A 120 5.63 -4.15 13.18
C LYS A 120 6.25 -5.41 13.78
N LYS A 121 5.83 -6.60 13.34
CA LYS A 121 6.40 -7.88 13.79
C LYS A 121 7.88 -8.00 13.45
N ARG A 122 8.30 -7.54 12.26
CA ARG A 122 9.71 -7.53 11.83
C ARG A 122 10.56 -6.55 12.64
N ARG A 123 9.98 -5.44 13.09
CA ARG A 123 10.64 -4.44 13.96
C ARG A 123 10.70 -4.84 15.43
N ALA A 124 9.88 -5.80 15.87
CA ALA A 124 9.88 -6.24 17.27
C ALA A 124 11.23 -6.90 17.61
N PRO A 125 11.90 -6.51 18.72
CA PRO A 125 13.09 -7.20 19.17
C PRO A 125 12.77 -8.67 19.39
N GLN A 126 13.45 -9.57 18.67
CA GLN A 126 13.31 -10.99 18.91
C GLN A 126 13.67 -11.27 20.38
N PRO A 127 12.84 -12.00 21.15
CA PRO A 127 13.21 -12.38 22.51
C PRO A 127 14.50 -13.20 22.44
N PRO A 128 15.45 -13.02 23.39
CA PRO A 128 16.70 -13.76 23.37
C PRO A 128 16.39 -15.26 23.41
N LEU A 129 16.90 -15.99 22.41
CA LEU A 129 16.87 -17.44 22.39
C LEU A 129 17.46 -17.94 23.70
N LYS A 130 16.72 -18.81 24.41
CA LYS A 130 17.25 -19.48 25.59
C LYS A 130 18.34 -20.45 25.13
N GLU A 131 19.59 -20.03 25.23
CA GLU A 131 20.75 -20.91 25.08
C GLU A 131 20.71 -21.95 26.21
N GLY A 132 20.33 -23.17 25.84
CA GLY A 132 20.53 -24.36 26.66
C GLY A 132 21.99 -24.77 26.63
N GLU A 133 22.70 -24.46 27.71
CA GLU A 133 23.64 -25.34 28.41
C GLU A 133 24.66 -26.13 27.57
N LEU A 134 25.86 -25.56 27.41
CA LEU A 134 27.14 -26.28 27.55
C LEU A 134 28.30 -25.27 27.72
N ALA A 135 28.83 -25.24 28.94
CA ALA A 135 29.95 -24.40 29.34
C ALA A 135 31.28 -24.92 28.77
N SER A 136 32.16 -24.02 28.30
CA SER A 136 33.63 -24.16 28.42
C SER A 136 34.42 -22.98 27.80
N LEU A 137 34.95 -22.11 28.68
CA LEU A 137 36.29 -21.46 28.66
C LEU A 137 36.56 -20.14 27.87
N SER A 138 36.59 -19.03 28.64
CA SER A 138 37.56 -17.88 28.64
C SER A 138 37.31 -16.62 27.75
N PRO A 139 37.96 -15.45 28.02
CA PRO A 139 37.36 -14.29 28.72
C PRO A 139 37.38 -12.96 27.87
N PRO A 140 36.90 -11.80 28.39
CA PRO A 140 36.24 -10.76 27.61
C PRO A 140 37.20 -9.77 26.94
N VAL A 141 36.98 -9.48 25.66
CA VAL A 141 37.62 -8.35 24.96
C VAL A 141 36.56 -7.32 24.57
N SER A 142 36.84 -6.11 25.04
CA SER A 142 36.08 -4.88 24.93
C SER A 142 35.81 -4.44 23.48
N LYS A 143 34.62 -3.85 23.29
CA LYS A 143 34.02 -3.20 22.10
C LYS A 143 35.00 -2.31 21.29
N PRO A 144 34.74 -2.04 19.99
CA PRO A 144 33.88 -0.90 19.62
C PRO A 144 32.91 -1.25 18.46
N ALA A 145 31.62 -0.90 18.53
CA ALA A 145 31.09 0.39 18.07
C ALA A 145 31.53 0.77 16.64
N SER A 146 30.88 0.19 15.63
CA SER A 146 30.45 0.84 14.37
C SER A 146 30.13 -0.24 13.33
N ILE A 147 28.95 -0.83 13.39
CA ILE A 147 28.35 -1.42 12.19
C ILE A 147 27.25 -0.46 11.80
N ILE A 148 27.54 0.26 10.72
CA ILE A 148 26.67 1.10 9.93
C ILE A 148 25.25 0.53 10.02
N GLN A 149 24.39 1.19 10.80
CA GLN A 149 22.96 0.99 10.65
C GLN A 149 22.66 1.58 9.28
N PRO A 150 22.17 0.79 8.30
CA PRO A 150 21.56 1.43 7.15
C PRO A 150 20.46 2.30 7.73
N GLU A 151 20.48 3.55 7.28
CA GLU A 151 19.43 4.53 7.49
C GLU A 151 18.06 3.88 7.57
N ASP A 152 17.21 4.36 8.49
CA ASP A 152 15.84 3.91 8.68
C ASP A 152 15.14 3.63 7.34
N ASP A 153 15.17 2.37 6.89
CA ASP A 153 14.31 1.90 5.81
C ASP A 153 12.90 2.05 6.35
N GLU A 154 12.30 3.20 6.07
CA GLU A 154 10.92 3.51 6.39
C GLU A 154 10.08 2.55 5.55
N TYR A 155 9.85 1.35 6.09
CA TYR A 155 8.99 0.33 5.52
C TYR A 155 7.63 0.96 5.27
N THR A 156 7.43 1.38 4.02
CA THR A 156 6.21 1.98 3.52
C THR A 156 5.36 0.84 2.99
N PRO A 157 4.09 0.71 3.41
CA PRO A 157 3.24 -0.34 2.90
C PRO A 157 3.05 -0.16 1.38
N PHE A 158 2.98 -1.28 0.66
CA PHE A 158 2.69 -1.43 -0.75
C PHE A 158 1.55 -0.54 -1.24
N VAL A 159 0.46 -0.46 -0.46
CA VAL A 159 -0.70 0.37 -0.78
C VAL A 159 -0.29 1.84 -0.82
N ASP A 160 0.47 2.30 0.18
CA ASP A 160 0.89 3.70 0.27
C ASP A 160 1.90 4.04 -0.85
N MET A 161 2.75 3.09 -1.25
CA MET A 161 3.67 3.33 -2.37
C MET A 161 2.94 3.54 -3.72
N LEU A 162 1.75 2.97 -3.88
CA LEU A 162 1.00 3.04 -5.14
C LEU A 162 -0.05 4.16 -5.18
N TYR A 163 -0.77 4.35 -4.07
CA TYR A 163 -1.99 5.16 -4.05
C TYR A 163 -1.88 6.40 -3.16
N ASN A 164 -0.87 6.50 -2.29
CA ASN A 164 -0.79 7.60 -1.34
C ASN A 164 -0.51 8.94 -2.03
N GLY A 165 -1.38 9.91 -1.78
CA GLY A 165 -1.18 11.32 -2.04
C GLY A 165 -1.27 12.16 -0.77
N LYS A 166 -0.96 13.46 -0.87
CA LYS A 166 -1.10 14.44 0.24
C LYS A 166 -2.04 15.57 -0.17
N LEU A 167 -3.08 15.81 0.62
CA LEU A 167 -3.96 16.97 0.57
C LEU A 167 -3.54 17.99 1.62
N MET A 168 -3.73 19.26 1.27
CA MET A 168 -3.55 20.38 2.19
C MET A 168 -4.88 21.07 2.36
N SER A 169 -5.47 20.99 3.55
CA SER A 169 -6.65 21.75 3.91
C SER A 169 -6.22 23.07 4.54
N VAL A 170 -6.86 24.15 4.09
CA VAL A 170 -6.60 25.50 4.56
C VAL A 170 -7.90 26.07 5.09
N LEU A 171 -7.99 26.23 6.41
CA LEU A 171 -9.14 26.85 7.05
C LEU A 171 -8.80 28.29 7.41
N VAL A 172 -9.65 29.22 7.00
CA VAL A 172 -9.55 30.63 7.34
C VAL A 172 -10.69 30.97 8.28
N CYS A 173 -10.37 31.34 9.52
CA CYS A 173 -11.39 31.77 10.47
C CYS A 173 -11.99 33.10 10.02
N GLU A 174 -13.31 33.15 9.86
CA GLU A 174 -13.99 34.36 9.38
C GLU A 174 -13.91 35.53 10.38
N THR A 175 -13.79 35.24 11.68
CA THR A 175 -13.76 36.24 12.76
C THR A 175 -12.36 36.81 13.01
N CYS A 176 -11.37 35.95 13.29
CA CYS A 176 -10.01 36.40 13.65
C CYS A 176 -9.02 36.40 12.49
N LYS A 177 -9.44 35.96 11.29
CA LYS A 177 -8.61 35.81 10.08
C LYS A 177 -7.37 34.92 10.24
N ASN A 178 -7.32 34.13 11.31
CA ASN A 178 -6.27 33.13 11.47
C ASN A 178 -6.41 32.04 10.40
N VAL A 179 -5.27 31.60 9.87
CA VAL A 179 -5.18 30.56 8.84
C VAL A 179 -4.57 29.32 9.47
N SER A 180 -5.29 28.21 9.44
CA SER A 180 -4.77 26.92 9.85
C SER A 180 -4.59 26.01 8.65
N HIS A 181 -3.42 25.38 8.57
CA HIS A 181 -3.07 24.42 7.54
C HIS A 181 -3.03 23.02 8.16
N THR A 182 -3.71 22.06 7.54
CA THR A 182 -3.58 20.63 7.89
C THR A 182 -3.19 19.84 6.64
N PHE A 183 -2.23 18.92 6.80
CA PHE A 183 -1.82 18.01 5.74
C PHE A 183 -2.37 16.63 6.05
N GLU A 184 -3.08 16.04 5.10
CA GLU A 184 -3.75 14.75 5.25
C GLU A 184 -3.39 13.86 4.07
N ASN A 185 -3.16 12.57 4.33
CA ASN A 185 -2.92 11.60 3.27
C ASN A 185 -4.26 11.17 2.64
N PHE A 186 -4.25 10.78 1.36
CA PHE A 186 -5.41 10.23 0.67
C PHE A 186 -5.02 9.13 -0.31
N ASP A 187 -5.92 8.18 -0.55
CA ASP A 187 -5.75 7.11 -1.55
C ASP A 187 -6.61 7.34 -2.79
N ASP A 188 -7.68 8.12 -2.65
CA ASP A 188 -8.62 8.45 -3.69
C ASP A 188 -9.13 9.89 -3.57
N LEU A 189 -9.65 10.43 -4.68
CA LEU A 189 -10.24 11.77 -4.74
C LEU A 189 -11.72 11.67 -5.10
N SER A 190 -12.57 11.95 -4.13
CA SER A 190 -14.00 12.13 -4.35
C SER A 190 -14.27 13.52 -4.92
N LEU A 191 -14.56 13.59 -6.22
CA LEU A 191 -14.82 14.84 -6.91
C LEU A 191 -16.32 15.16 -6.94
N PRO A 192 -16.75 16.37 -6.54
CA PRO A 192 -18.15 16.76 -6.63
C PRO A 192 -18.57 16.89 -8.09
N ILE A 193 -19.78 16.43 -8.41
CA ILE A 193 -20.39 16.65 -9.73
C ILE A 193 -20.92 18.09 -9.77
N PRO A 194 -20.45 18.95 -10.71
CA PRO A 194 -20.96 20.31 -10.85
C PRO A 194 -22.47 20.32 -11.04
N HIS A 195 -23.18 21.19 -10.30
CA HIS A 195 -24.64 21.31 -10.36
C HIS A 195 -25.17 21.60 -11.78
N GLU A 196 -24.36 22.21 -12.64
CA GLU A 196 -24.71 22.50 -14.04
C GLU A 196 -24.93 21.23 -14.88
N LEU A 197 -24.33 20.10 -14.51
CA LEU A 197 -24.53 18.81 -15.18
C LEU A 197 -25.81 18.09 -14.72
N ASN A 198 -26.34 18.47 -13.55
CA ASN A 198 -27.57 17.89 -12.98
C ASN A 198 -28.84 18.55 -13.53
N SER A 199 -28.72 19.70 -14.21
CA SER A 199 -29.83 20.34 -14.91
C SER A 199 -29.80 19.89 -16.37
N SER A 200 -30.81 19.14 -16.82
CA SER A 200 -30.90 18.54 -18.17
C SER A 200 -30.96 19.54 -19.34
N ARG A 201 -30.50 20.78 -19.18
CA ARG A 201 -30.37 21.73 -20.27
C ARG A 201 -29.08 21.41 -21.03
N LYS A 202 -29.23 21.04 -22.31
CA LYS A 202 -28.12 20.93 -23.27
C LYS A 202 -27.36 22.26 -23.33
N VAL A 203 -26.36 22.44 -22.47
CA VAL A 203 -25.44 23.57 -22.55
C VAL A 203 -24.29 23.13 -23.45
N ARG A 204 -24.20 23.76 -24.61
CA ARG A 204 -23.11 23.61 -25.56
C ARG A 204 -21.84 24.12 -24.87
N THR A 205 -20.95 23.20 -24.51
CA THR A 205 -19.72 23.46 -23.75
C THR A 205 -18.87 24.51 -24.48
N THR A 206 -18.86 25.74 -23.98
CA THR A 206 -17.72 26.62 -24.18
C THR A 206 -16.80 26.36 -22.99
N ILE A 207 -15.66 25.73 -23.28
CA ILE A 207 -14.60 25.45 -22.31
C ILE A 207 -14.18 26.78 -21.71
N THR A 208 -14.72 27.11 -20.54
CA THR A 208 -14.23 28.22 -19.73
C THR A 208 -13.14 27.62 -18.84
N ARG A 209 -11.97 28.25 -18.91
CA ARG A 209 -10.66 27.74 -18.47
C ARG A 209 -10.69 27.22 -17.03
N PRO A 210 -9.92 26.16 -16.69
CA PRO A 210 -9.73 25.76 -15.31
C PRO A 210 -9.16 26.94 -14.51
N PHE A 211 -9.54 27.03 -13.24
CA PHE A 211 -8.91 27.90 -12.25
C PHE A 211 -7.41 27.62 -12.27
N VAL A 212 -6.65 28.49 -12.94
CA VAL A 212 -5.21 28.53 -12.81
C VAL A 212 -4.96 29.14 -11.43
N CYS A 213 -4.41 28.34 -10.52
CA CYS A 213 -3.77 28.86 -9.32
C CYS A 213 -2.68 29.83 -9.82
N SER A 214 -2.96 31.13 -9.75
CA SER A 214 -2.03 32.15 -10.19
C SER A 214 -0.89 32.16 -9.16
N SER A 215 0.23 31.56 -9.56
CA SER A 215 1.51 31.69 -8.88
C SER A 215 1.98 33.14 -8.99
N ALA A 216 1.46 33.98 -8.09
CA ALA A 216 1.87 35.36 -7.93
C ALA A 216 1.83 35.73 -6.44
N LEU A 217 2.57 34.99 -5.62
CA LEU A 217 3.26 35.58 -4.48
C LEU A 217 4.72 35.17 -4.59
N THR A 218 5.45 36.11 -5.18
CA THR A 218 6.88 36.18 -5.34
C THR A 218 7.61 35.87 -4.04
N ASN A 219 8.65 35.05 -4.18
CA ASN A 219 9.88 35.05 -3.38
C ASN A 219 10.05 36.35 -2.58
N THR A 220 9.80 36.28 -1.29
CA THR A 220 10.40 37.20 -0.33
C THR A 220 11.15 36.37 0.69
N LEU A 221 12.42 36.17 0.37
CA LEU A 221 13.55 36.09 1.29
C LEU A 221 13.43 35.10 2.47
N TYR A 222 14.09 33.97 2.24
CA TYR A 222 15.01 33.38 3.21
C TYR A 222 15.80 34.46 3.98
N SER A 223 15.92 34.24 5.29
CA SER A 223 16.69 34.99 6.29
C SER A 223 15.97 36.20 6.90
N GLU A 224 15.46 36.06 8.13
CA GLU A 224 16.17 36.59 9.30
C GLU A 224 15.50 36.18 10.63
N THR A 225 16.37 35.67 11.50
CA THR A 225 16.45 35.88 12.95
C THR A 225 15.30 35.49 13.88
N ALA A 226 15.63 34.49 14.70
CA ALA A 226 15.13 34.36 16.05
C ALA A 226 15.30 35.67 16.84
N SER A 227 14.19 36.25 17.32
CA SER A 227 14.16 36.95 18.59
C SER A 227 12.73 37.08 19.15
N LYS A 228 12.54 36.56 20.37
CA LYS A 228 11.56 36.97 21.41
C LYS A 228 11.62 38.52 21.65
N PRO A 229 10.81 39.18 22.51
CA PRO A 229 9.54 38.87 23.22
C PRO A 229 8.53 40.06 23.04
N PRO A 230 7.64 40.54 23.97
CA PRO A 230 7.70 40.60 25.45
C PRO A 230 7.02 39.45 26.21
#